data_AF-A0A8T1TJC6-F1
#
_entry.id   AF-A0A8T1TJC6-F1
#
_cell.length_a   1.000
_cell.length_b   1.000
_cell.length_c   1.000
_cell.angle_alpha   90.00
_cell.angle_beta   90.00
_cell.angle_gamma   90.00
#
_symmetry.space_group_name_H-M   'P 1'
#
loop_
_entity.id
_entity.type
_entity.pdbx_description
1 polymer ?
#
loop_
_entity_poly.entity_id
_entity_poly.type
_entity_poly.pdbx_seq_one_letter_code
_entity_poly.pdbx_strand_id
1 'polypeptide(L)'
;MWHRELRWIRHVVRVQDQELRLDRWLRLQFPALPQSFLQTQLRKRKIRLQAATASNLQTARANSLLLEGSVVAIDAHLFGSKLQPLIVQHVEQETTIQEQNLTTTQDKARLQELKRRVVCQDAQFVVLNKPHGLAVQDGSALSESL
;
A
#
# COMPACT_ATOMS: atom_id res chain seq x y z
N MET A 1 13.05 -1.82 10.02
CA MET A 1 14.00 -2.83 9.53
C MET A 1 13.40 -4.19 9.78
N TRP A 2 13.53 -5.13 8.84
CA TRP A 2 12.98 -6.48 8.97
C TRP A 2 13.96 -7.36 9.74
N HIS A 3 13.55 -7.88 10.90
CA HIS A 3 14.38 -8.79 11.70
C HIS A 3 13.87 -10.22 11.54
N ARG A 4 14.77 -11.13 11.13
CA ARG A 4 14.47 -12.56 10.95
C ARG A 4 14.63 -13.29 12.29
N GLU A 5 13.61 -14.01 12.71
CA GLU A 5 13.61 -14.77 13.96
C GLU A 5 12.95 -16.14 13.72
N LEU A 6 13.75 -17.21 13.66
CA LEU A 6 13.38 -18.63 13.52
C LEU A 6 12.41 -18.99 12.36
N ARG A 7 11.13 -18.61 12.48
CA ARG A 7 10.03 -18.89 11.54
C ARG A 7 9.25 -17.65 11.09
N TRP A 8 9.56 -16.48 11.66
CA TRP A 8 8.85 -15.24 11.40
C TRP A 8 9.84 -14.11 11.11
N ILE A 9 9.40 -13.15 10.31
CA ILE A 9 10.12 -11.92 10.04
C ILE A 9 9.27 -10.79 10.56
N ARG A 10 9.86 -10.00 11.44
CA ARG A 10 9.19 -8.95 12.19
C ARG A 10 9.55 -7.59 11.60
N HIS A 11 8.53 -6.75 11.41
CA HIS A 11 8.67 -5.36 11.02
C HIS A 11 7.97 -4.48 12.06
N VAL A 12 8.73 -3.54 12.63
CA VAL A 12 8.21 -2.55 13.56
C VAL A 12 7.59 -1.40 12.78
N VAL A 13 6.32 -1.12 13.04
CA VAL A 13 5.57 0.00 12.45
C VAL A 13 6.12 1.32 13.00
N ARG A 14 6.40 2.26 12.09
CA ARG A 14 6.90 3.60 12.40
C ARG A 14 5.74 4.59 12.59
N VAL A 15 6.03 5.75 13.17
CA VAL A 15 5.03 6.83 13.43
C VAL A 15 4.30 7.25 12.15
N GLN A 16 5.03 7.32 11.02
CA GLN A 16 4.47 7.68 9.70
C GLN A 16 3.42 6.68 9.18
N ASP A 17 3.42 5.45 9.70
CA ASP A 17 2.53 4.37 9.29
C ASP A 17 1.40 4.12 10.31
N GLN A 18 1.26 5.00 11.31
CA GLN A 18 0.22 4.95 12.31
C GLN A 18 -1.18 5.12 11.68
N GLU A 19 -2.19 4.47 12.26
CA GLU A 19 -3.60 4.49 11.82
C GLU A 19 -3.85 3.94 10.42
N LEU A 20 -2.83 3.41 9.74
CA LEU A 20 -3.02 2.66 8.51
C LEU A 20 -3.63 1.30 8.82
N ARG A 21 -4.58 0.87 7.99
CA ARG A 21 -5.05 -0.51 8.02
C ARG A 21 -3.92 -1.44 7.56
N LEU A 22 -3.78 -2.59 8.21
CA LEU A 22 -2.75 -3.60 7.90
C LEU A 22 -2.78 -4.02 6.42
N ASP A 23 -3.97 -4.22 5.85
CA ASP A 23 -4.11 -4.61 4.45
C ASP A 23 -3.62 -3.53 3.47
N ARG A 24 -3.85 -2.25 3.80
CA ARG A 24 -3.37 -1.11 3.02
C ARG A 24 -1.86 -0.93 3.17
N TRP A 25 -1.35 -1.04 4.41
CA TRP A 25 0.08 -0.96 4.68
C TRP A 25 0.86 -2.07 3.96
N LEU A 26 0.37 -3.32 3.99
CA LEU A 26 0.99 -4.42 3.23
C LEU A 26 1.05 -4.15 1.73
N ARG A 27 0.04 -3.48 1.16
CA ARG A 27 0.05 -3.08 -0.25
C ARG A 27 1.07 -1.98 -0.54
N LEU A 28 1.25 -1.03 0.39
CA LEU A 28 2.26 0.02 0.26
C LEU A 28 3.68 -0.56 0.35
N GLN A 29 3.90 -1.52 1.25
CA GLN A 29 5.20 -2.20 1.40
C GLN A 29 5.48 -3.22 0.29
N PHE A 30 4.44 -3.82 -0.30
CA PHE A 30 4.54 -4.84 -1.33
C PHE A 30 3.59 -4.56 -2.51
N PRO A 31 3.82 -3.48 -3.28
CA PRO A 31 2.91 -3.06 -4.36
C PRO A 31 2.85 -4.08 -5.50
N ALA A 32 3.93 -4.85 -5.72
CA ALA A 32 3.98 -5.93 -6.71
C ALA A 32 3.11 -7.15 -6.37
N LEU A 33 2.58 -7.25 -5.14
CA LEU A 33 1.73 -8.37 -4.75
C LEU A 33 0.24 -8.06 -4.95
N PRO A 34 -0.53 -9.01 -5.51
CA PRO A 34 -1.96 -8.81 -5.66
C PRO A 34 -2.66 -8.83 -4.29
N GLN A 35 -3.66 -7.96 -4.12
CA GLN A 35 -4.43 -7.85 -2.89
C GLN A 35 -5.08 -9.18 -2.46
N SER A 36 -5.57 -9.96 -3.43
CA SER A 36 -6.18 -11.27 -3.20
C SER A 36 -5.21 -12.25 -2.54
N PHE A 37 -3.92 -12.16 -2.88
CA PHE A 37 -2.86 -12.95 -2.25
C PHE A 37 -2.63 -12.51 -0.81
N LEU A 38 -2.45 -11.20 -0.57
CA LEU A 38 -2.26 -10.66 0.80
C LEU A 38 -3.42 -11.05 1.72
N GLN A 39 -4.67 -10.88 1.25
CA GLN A 39 -5.85 -11.31 1.99
C GLN A 39 -5.88 -12.82 2.25
N THR A 40 -5.46 -13.63 1.28
CA THR A 40 -5.36 -15.08 1.46
C THR A 40 -4.33 -15.44 2.54
N GLN A 41 -3.19 -14.76 2.59
CA GLN A 41 -2.16 -15.01 3.61
C GLN A 41 -2.61 -14.56 5.00
N LEU A 42 -3.35 -13.44 5.10
CA LEU A 42 -4.00 -13.01 6.34
C LEU A 42 -5.02 -14.06 6.82
N ARG A 43 -5.87 -14.59 5.92
CA ARG A 43 -6.82 -15.67 6.26
C ARG A 43 -6.11 -16.97 6.68
N LYS A 44 -5.01 -17.34 6.02
CA LYS A 44 -4.17 -18.50 6.37
C LYS A 44 -3.30 -18.28 7.61
N ARG A 45 -3.41 -17.13 8.29
CA ARG A 45 -2.65 -16.75 9.49
C ARG A 45 -1.13 -16.76 9.30
N LYS A 46 -0.68 -16.56 8.05
CA LYS A 46 0.75 -16.43 7.67
C LYS A 46 1.29 -15.02 7.90
N ILE A 47 0.41 -14.05 8.12
CA ILE A 47 0.73 -12.70 8.55
C ILE A 47 -0.02 -12.43 9.86
N ARG A 48 0.68 -11.89 10.85
CA ARG A 48 0.17 -11.59 12.20
C ARG A 48 0.55 -10.18 12.60
N LEU A 49 -0.21 -9.59 13.51
CA LEU A 49 0.00 -8.26 14.05
C LEU A 49 0.06 -8.38 15.56
N GLN A 50 1.14 -7.88 16.13
CA GLN A 50 1.29 -7.70 17.54
C GLN A 50 1.12 -6.21 17.82
N ALA A 51 0.06 -5.85 18.53
CA ALA A 51 -0.16 -4.45 18.91
C ALA A 51 0.87 -4.03 19.96
N ALA A 52 1.29 -2.76 19.95
CA ALA A 52 2.26 -2.24 20.92
C ALA A 52 1.80 -2.41 22.39
N THR A 53 0.50 -2.29 22.63
CA THR A 53 -0.14 -2.43 23.95
C THR A 53 -0.35 -3.88 24.38
N ALA A 54 -0.21 -4.85 23.46
CA ALA A 54 -0.48 -6.26 23.73
C ALA A 54 0.81 -7.08 23.61
N SER A 55 1.22 -7.72 24.70
CA SER A 55 2.39 -8.62 24.73
C SER A 55 2.20 -9.89 23.89
N ASN A 56 0.98 -10.20 23.44
CA ASN A 56 0.65 -11.38 22.66
C ASN A 56 0.51 -11.08 21.16
N LEU A 57 1.07 -11.97 20.33
CA LEU A 57 0.78 -12.01 18.88
C LEU A 57 -0.69 -12.36 18.67
N GLN A 58 -1.54 -11.36 18.46
CA GLN A 58 -2.91 -11.59 18.06
C GLN A 58 -3.02 -11.93 16.57
N THR A 59 -4.05 -12.69 16.22
CA THR A 59 -4.42 -12.88 14.82
C THR A 59 -4.90 -11.54 14.28
N ALA A 60 -4.14 -10.96 13.35
CA ALA A 60 -4.54 -9.71 12.73
C ALA A 60 -5.73 -9.96 11.82
N ARG A 61 -6.84 -9.25 12.04
CA ARG A 61 -7.86 -9.14 11.00
C ARG A 61 -7.32 -8.19 9.93
N ALA A 62 -7.67 -8.41 8.67
CA ALA A 62 -7.20 -7.57 7.57
C ALA A 62 -7.50 -6.07 7.79
N ASN A 63 -8.59 -5.78 8.50
CA ASN A 63 -9.05 -4.43 8.81
C ASN A 63 -8.45 -3.85 10.11
N SER A 64 -7.50 -4.53 10.74
CA SER A 64 -6.85 -4.03 11.96
C SER A 64 -6.01 -2.80 11.64
N LEU A 65 -6.16 -1.75 12.45
CA LEU A 65 -5.33 -0.54 12.38
C LEU A 65 -3.95 -0.82 12.99
N LEU A 66 -2.93 -0.25 12.36
CA LEU A 66 -1.58 -0.24 12.86
C LEU A 66 -1.43 0.90 13.86
N LEU A 67 -0.84 0.60 15.00
CA LEU A 67 -0.44 1.59 15.99
C LEU A 67 1.07 1.72 15.97
N GLU A 68 1.59 2.89 16.32
CA GLU A 68 3.02 3.09 16.51
C GLU A 68 3.59 2.02 17.46
N GLY A 69 4.73 1.43 17.08
CA GLY A 69 5.36 0.36 17.86
C GLY A 69 4.71 -1.02 17.71
N SER A 70 3.65 -1.15 16.91
CA SER A 70 3.11 -2.47 16.55
C SER A 70 4.12 -3.25 15.73
N VAL A 71 4.14 -4.57 15.89
CA VAL A 71 5.04 -5.47 15.16
C VAL A 71 4.24 -6.33 14.20
N VAL A 72 4.46 -6.15 12.91
CA VAL A 72 3.92 -7.04 11.87
C VAL A 72 4.86 -8.24 11.72
N ALA A 73 4.34 -9.44 11.95
CA ALA A 73 5.08 -10.68 11.81
C ALA A 73 4.61 -11.45 10.57
N ILE A 74 5.52 -11.70 9.65
CA ILE A 74 5.29 -12.45 8.41
C ILE A 74 6.03 -13.78 8.48
N ASP A 75 5.41 -14.87 8.05
CA ASP A 75 6.05 -16.19 7.96
C ASP A 75 7.32 -16.11 7.10
N ALA A 76 8.43 -16.64 7.62
CA ALA A 76 9.75 -16.53 6.99
C ALA A 76 9.87 -17.31 5.68
N HIS A 77 9.12 -18.40 5.52
CA HIS A 77 9.05 -19.13 4.25
C HIS A 77 8.24 -18.34 3.22
N LEU A 78 7.11 -17.75 3.62
CA LEU A 78 6.37 -16.84 2.75
C LEU A 78 7.25 -15.67 2.30
N PHE A 79 8.03 -15.13 3.22
CA PHE A 79 8.93 -14.03 2.92
C PHE A 79 10.06 -14.44 1.99
N GLY A 80 10.80 -15.51 2.29
CA GLY A 80 11.91 -15.97 1.45
C GLY A 80 11.47 -16.36 0.03
N SER A 81 10.32 -17.03 -0.11
CA SER A 81 9.88 -17.52 -1.43
C SER A 81 9.30 -16.44 -2.35
N LYS A 82 8.66 -15.40 -1.80
CA LYS A 82 7.92 -14.41 -2.62
C LYS A 82 8.15 -12.95 -2.26
N LEU A 83 8.50 -12.61 -1.02
CA LEU A 83 8.66 -11.20 -0.61
C LEU A 83 10.11 -10.72 -0.71
N GLN A 84 11.08 -11.59 -0.47
CA GLN A 84 12.51 -11.30 -0.52
C GLN A 84 13.00 -10.84 -1.91
N PRO A 85 12.64 -11.50 -3.04
CA PRO A 85 13.04 -11.02 -4.35
C PRO A 85 12.40 -9.67 -4.71
N LEU A 86 11.20 -9.39 -4.18
CA LEU A 86 10.51 -8.13 -4.41
C LEU A 86 11.17 -6.99 -3.64
N ILE A 87 11.62 -7.19 -2.41
CA ILE A 87 12.32 -6.14 -1.65
C ILE A 87 13.65 -5.78 -2.32
N VAL A 88 14.40 -6.75 -2.82
CA VAL A 88 15.68 -6.49 -3.52
C VAL A 88 15.46 -5.69 -4.81
N GLN A 89 14.42 -6.01 -5.58
CA GLN A 89 14.02 -5.23 -6.77
C GLN A 89 13.55 -3.82 -6.39
N HIS A 90 12.87 -3.64 -5.25
CA HIS A 90 12.43 -2.32 -4.80
C HIS A 90 13.56 -1.45 -4.21
N VAL A 91 14.62 -2.03 -3.62
CA VAL A 91 15.76 -1.20 -3.17
C VAL A 91 16.48 -0.56 -4.37
N GLU A 92 16.55 -1.24 -5.51
CA GLU A 92 17.06 -0.66 -6.77
C GLU A 92 16.05 0.34 -7.37
N GLN A 93 14.74 0.03 -7.29
CA GLN A 93 13.68 0.90 -7.82
C GLN A 93 13.37 2.12 -6.95
N GLU A 94 13.53 2.12 -5.63
CA GLU A 94 13.27 3.28 -4.76
C GLU A 94 14.28 4.41 -4.99
N THR A 95 15.54 4.07 -5.31
CA THR A 95 16.53 5.05 -5.81
C THR A 95 16.15 5.65 -7.15
N THR A 96 15.34 4.94 -7.95
CA THR A 96 14.93 5.35 -9.30
C THR A 96 13.56 6.05 -9.31
N ILE A 97 12.63 5.65 -8.43
CA ILE A 97 11.24 6.16 -8.37
C ILE A 97 11.18 7.59 -7.82
N GLN A 98 12.15 8.03 -7.01
CA GLN A 98 12.20 9.43 -6.57
C GLN A 98 12.51 10.40 -7.72
N GLU A 99 13.19 9.95 -8.79
CA GLU A 99 13.40 10.76 -10.00
C GLU A 99 12.32 10.54 -11.08
N GLN A 100 11.59 9.42 -11.05
CA GLN A 100 10.58 9.08 -12.07
C GLN A 100 9.17 9.66 -11.86
N ASN A 101 8.92 10.32 -10.72
CA ASN A 101 7.81 11.28 -10.64
C ASN A 101 8.07 12.57 -11.46
N LEU A 102 9.14 12.58 -12.27
CA LEU A 102 9.34 13.56 -13.33
C LEU A 102 8.63 13.14 -14.63
N THR A 103 7.29 13.13 -14.54
CA THR A 103 6.41 13.64 -15.58
C THR A 103 6.65 13.16 -17.03
N THR A 104 6.06 12.02 -17.39
CA THR A 104 5.82 11.69 -18.80
C THR A 104 5.01 12.82 -19.45
N THR A 105 5.26 13.15 -20.72
CA THR A 105 4.48 14.16 -21.48
C THR A 105 2.97 13.89 -21.40
N GLN A 106 2.60 12.61 -21.35
CA GLN A 106 1.22 12.15 -21.21
C GLN A 106 0.60 12.51 -19.85
N ASP A 107 1.38 12.46 -18.76
CA ASP A 107 0.92 12.82 -17.42
C ASP A 107 0.75 14.34 -17.27
N LYS A 108 1.63 15.14 -17.90
CA LYS A 108 1.45 16.61 -17.98
C LYS A 108 0.17 16.98 -18.71
N ALA A 109 -0.07 16.36 -19.87
CA ALA A 109 -1.26 16.60 -20.67
C ALA A 109 -2.53 16.22 -19.91
N ARG A 110 -2.52 15.07 -19.21
CA ARG A 110 -3.65 14.62 -18.39
C ARG A 110 -3.92 15.54 -17.20
N LEU A 111 -2.88 16.00 -16.50
CA LEU A 111 -3.03 16.96 -15.41
C LEU A 111 -3.60 18.29 -15.92
N GLN A 112 -3.15 18.76 -17.08
CA GLN A 112 -3.65 19.99 -17.69
C GLN A 112 -5.12 19.86 -18.09
N GLU A 113 -5.52 18.68 -18.59
CA GLU A 113 -6.90 18.36 -18.91
C GLU A 113 -7.80 18.28 -17.67
N LEU A 114 -7.34 17.64 -16.58
CA LEU A 114 -8.08 17.61 -15.31
C LEU A 114 -8.24 19.00 -14.70
N LYS A 115 -7.20 19.84 -14.76
CA LYS A 115 -7.27 21.23 -14.30
C LYS A 115 -8.30 22.05 -15.07
N ARG A 116 -8.44 21.82 -16.39
CA ARG A 116 -9.46 22.49 -17.22
C ARG A 116 -10.89 22.09 -16.86
N ARG A 117 -11.08 20.96 -16.18
CA ARG A 117 -12.39 20.44 -15.77
C ARG A 117 -12.81 20.87 -14.38
N VAL A 118 -11.97 21.62 -13.66
CA VAL A 118 -12.35 22.22 -12.38
C VAL A 118 -13.37 23.32 -12.65
N VAL A 119 -14.60 23.11 -12.22
CA VAL A 119 -15.71 24.07 -12.33
C VAL A 119 -15.68 25.04 -11.16
N CYS A 120 -15.39 24.54 -9.97
CA CYS A 120 -15.29 25.33 -8.75
C CYS A 120 -14.25 24.69 -7.81
N GLN A 121 -13.49 25.51 -7.11
CA GLN A 121 -12.54 25.07 -6.10
C GLN A 121 -12.56 26.04 -4.93
N ASP A 122 -12.66 25.50 -3.73
CA ASP A 122 -12.55 26.22 -2.47
C ASP A 122 -11.61 25.47 -1.51
N ALA A 123 -11.37 26.03 -0.33
CA ALA A 123 -10.56 25.43 0.72
C ALA A 123 -11.08 24.06 1.20
N GLN A 124 -12.40 23.80 1.05
CA GLN A 124 -13.03 22.58 1.55
C GLN A 124 -13.44 21.59 0.45
N PHE A 125 -13.68 22.04 -0.78
CA PHE A 125 -14.16 21.17 -1.85
C PHE A 125 -13.70 21.60 -3.24
N VAL A 126 -13.68 20.63 -4.15
CA VAL A 126 -13.43 20.83 -5.58
C VAL A 126 -14.56 20.17 -6.38
N VAL A 127 -15.10 20.90 -7.34
CA VAL A 127 -16.14 20.43 -8.26
C VAL A 127 -15.51 20.22 -9.62
N LEU A 128 -15.58 18.98 -10.11
CA LEU A 128 -15.01 18.57 -11.39
C LEU A 128 -16.13 18.25 -12.40
N ASN A 129 -16.00 18.75 -13.63
CA ASN A 129 -16.85 18.37 -14.75
C ASN A 129 -16.37 17.01 -15.30
N LYS A 130 -17.06 15.96 -14.88
CA LYS A 130 -16.78 14.59 -15.29
C LYS A 130 -17.32 14.33 -16.70
N PRO A 131 -16.47 13.93 -17.67
CA PRO A 131 -16.95 13.53 -18.99
C PRO A 131 -17.69 12.19 -18.93
N HIS A 132 -18.60 12.00 -19.88
CA HIS A 132 -19.25 10.71 -20.10
C HIS A 132 -18.21 9.62 -20.41
N GLY A 133 -18.43 8.40 -19.90
CA GLY A 133 -17.57 7.24 -20.17
C GLY A 133 -16.30 7.14 -19.33
N LEU A 134 -15.95 8.15 -18.53
CA LEU A 134 -14.88 8.04 -17.53
C LEU A 134 -15.47 7.44 -16.25
N ALA A 135 -14.75 6.57 -15.53
CA ALA A 135 -15.22 6.05 -14.24
C ALA A 135 -14.98 7.05 -13.10
N VAL A 136 -15.76 6.97 -12.01
CA VAL A 136 -15.53 7.79 -10.79
C VAL A 136 -14.50 7.11 -9.87
N GLN A 137 -14.46 5.79 -9.91
CA GLN A 137 -13.58 4.95 -9.12
C GLN A 137 -12.98 3.91 -10.04
N ASP A 138 -11.70 3.61 -9.83
CA ASP A 138 -11.05 2.49 -10.51
C ASP A 138 -11.74 1.16 -10.18
N GLY A 139 -11.94 0.38 -11.24
CA GLY A 139 -12.44 -0.97 -11.20
C GLY A 139 -11.47 -1.91 -11.90
N SER A 140 -11.49 -3.20 -11.55
CA SER A 140 -10.55 -4.21 -12.07
C SER A 140 -10.57 -4.39 -13.59
N ALA A 141 -11.57 -3.84 -14.28
CA ALA A 141 -11.77 -3.90 -15.73
C ALA A 141 -11.62 -2.53 -16.42
N LEU A 142 -11.15 -1.50 -15.70
CA LEU A 142 -11.02 -0.14 -16.24
C LEU A 142 -9.55 0.21 -16.36
N SER A 143 -9.17 0.68 -17.54
CA SER A 143 -7.82 1.16 -17.82
C SER A 143 -7.64 2.62 -17.41
N GLU A 144 -8.74 3.36 -17.23
CA GLU A 144 -8.72 4.78 -16.87
C GLU A 144 -9.86 5.17 -15.92
N SER A 145 -9.50 5.92 -14.86
CA SER A 145 -10.41 6.62 -13.95
C SER A 145 -10.10 8.11 -13.91
N LEU A 146 -11.08 8.87 -13.40
CA LEU A 146 -10.95 10.28 -13.02
C LEU A 146 -10.08 10.41 -11.76
#